data_AF-A0A5B2ZB88-F1
#
_entry.id   AF-A0A5B2ZB88-F1
#
_cell.length_a   1.000
_cell.length_b   1.000
_cell.length_c   1.000
_cell.angle_alpha   90.00
_cell.angle_beta   90.00
_cell.angle_gamma   90.00
#
_symmetry.space_group_name_H-M   'P 1'
#
loop_
_entity.id
_entity.type
_entity.pdbx_description
1 polymer ?
#
loop_
_entity_poly.entity_id
_entity_poly.type
_entity_poly.pdbx_seq_one_letter_code
_entity_poly.pdbx_strand_id
1 'polypeptide(L)'
;MGENELRWQLRQLPREMEPPRDLWPGIARRLTVRPRRRQFRWTGLALAASLALVAGLVWQLRPARGDPIADLRADLVQRQAEALVAEYEAALRELEAVPVPPELAPALDTLDASALEIRRALAQDPGEVRLLDQLRRTYARRLSLTQRAALG
;
A
#
# COMPACT_ATOMS: atom_id res chain seq x y z
N MET A 1 6.73 18.15 -38.86
CA MET A 1 7.34 19.46 -38.49
C MET A 1 8.09 19.27 -37.19
N GLY A 2 9.40 19.50 -37.16
CA GLY A 2 10.23 19.27 -35.97
C GLY A 2 10.20 20.45 -35.01
N GLU A 3 10.37 20.20 -33.70
CA GLU A 3 10.36 21.23 -32.65
C GLU A 3 11.38 22.36 -32.86
N ASN A 4 12.48 22.07 -33.56
CA ASN A 4 13.48 23.06 -33.94
C ASN A 4 12.95 24.10 -34.94
N GLU A 5 12.08 23.69 -35.86
CA GLU A 5 11.43 24.58 -36.82
C GLU A 5 10.46 25.53 -36.10
N LEU A 6 9.71 24.99 -35.13
CA LEU A 6 8.79 25.76 -34.30
C LEU A 6 9.52 26.82 -33.46
N ARG A 7 10.65 26.45 -32.86
CA ARG A 7 11.51 27.39 -32.12
C ARG A 7 12.13 28.46 -33.02
N TRP A 8 12.41 28.13 -34.27
CA TRP A 8 12.92 29.09 -35.24
C TRP A 8 11.83 30.09 -35.65
N GLN A 9 10.61 29.64 -35.89
CA GLN A 9 9.45 30.50 -36.17
C GLN A 9 9.11 31.42 -35.01
N LEU A 10 9.16 30.95 -33.76
CA LEU A 10 8.94 31.79 -32.57
C LEU A 10 9.96 32.91 -32.42
N ARG A 11 11.21 32.71 -32.88
CA ARG A 11 12.24 33.77 -32.88
C ARG A 11 11.99 34.85 -33.94
N GLN A 12 11.20 34.55 -34.97
CA GLN A 12 10.86 35.50 -36.04
C GLN A 12 9.61 36.33 -35.70
N LEU A 13 8.84 35.97 -34.68
CA LEU A 13 7.68 36.77 -34.28
C LEU A 13 8.15 38.08 -33.60
N PRO A 14 7.55 39.22 -33.97
CA PRO A 14 7.82 40.48 -33.30
C PRO A 14 7.45 40.36 -31.81
N ARG A 15 8.36 40.78 -30.93
CA ARG A 15 8.17 40.70 -29.47
C ARG A 15 7.07 41.64 -28.97
N GLU A 16 6.81 42.71 -29.71
CA GLU A 16 5.85 43.73 -29.35
C GLU A 16 4.98 44.02 -30.58
N MET A 17 3.67 44.05 -30.35
CA MET A 17 2.66 44.39 -31.34
C MET A 17 1.80 45.50 -30.76
N GLU A 18 1.85 46.67 -31.38
CA GLU A 18 1.08 47.81 -30.95
C GLU A 18 -0.38 47.64 -31.42
N PRO A 19 -1.37 47.72 -30.51
CA PRO A 19 -2.77 47.53 -30.88
C PRO A 19 -3.24 48.68 -31.78
N PRO A 20 -3.99 48.40 -32.87
CA PRO A 20 -4.36 49.41 -33.87
C PRO A 20 -5.38 50.45 -33.37
N ARG A 21 -5.91 50.28 -32.16
CA ARG A 21 -6.86 51.19 -31.53
C ARG A 21 -6.74 51.11 -30.01
N ASP A 22 -7.15 52.17 -29.34
CA ASP A 22 -7.22 52.19 -27.89
C ASP A 22 -8.27 51.18 -27.38
N LEU A 23 -7.81 50.11 -26.76
CA LEU A 23 -8.64 49.06 -26.17
C LEU A 23 -8.98 49.35 -24.69
N TRP A 24 -8.32 50.34 -24.09
CA TRP A 24 -8.45 50.66 -22.67
C TRP A 24 -9.90 50.94 -22.23
N PRO A 25 -10.73 51.67 -22.97
CA PRO A 25 -12.12 51.95 -22.56
C PRO A 25 -13.01 50.71 -22.51
N GLY A 26 -12.68 49.68 -23.29
CA GLY A 26 -13.37 48.39 -23.28
C GLY A 26 -12.94 47.52 -22.11
N ILE A 27 -11.64 47.54 -21.80
CA ILE A 27 -11.05 46.80 -20.67
C ILE A 27 -11.51 47.42 -19.34
N ALA A 28 -11.47 48.75 -19.21
CA ALA A 28 -11.89 49.49 -18.02
C ALA A 28 -13.34 49.17 -17.63
N ARG A 29 -14.26 49.12 -18.61
CA ARG A 29 -15.66 48.74 -18.38
C ARG A 29 -15.83 47.32 -17.84
N ARG A 30 -14.99 46.37 -18.27
CA ARG A 30 -15.03 44.98 -17.80
C ARG A 30 -14.40 44.84 -16.41
N LEU A 31 -13.39 45.65 -16.09
CA LEU A 31 -12.77 45.68 -14.76
C LEU A 31 -13.71 46.23 -13.67
N THR A 32 -14.62 47.14 -14.02
CA THR A 32 -15.58 47.72 -13.08
C THR A 32 -16.74 46.79 -12.66
N VAL A 33 -16.99 45.70 -13.39
CA VAL A 33 -18.05 44.75 -13.03
C VAL A 33 -17.50 43.68 -12.09
N ARG A 34 -17.29 44.06 -10.83
CA ARG A 34 -17.18 43.08 -9.74
C ARG A 34 -18.60 42.75 -9.27
N PRO A 35 -19.11 41.52 -9.46
CA PRO A 35 -20.40 41.17 -8.87
C PRO A 35 -20.25 41.26 -7.35
N ARG A 36 -20.98 42.19 -6.76
CA ARG A 36 -21.11 42.34 -5.31
C ARG A 36 -21.87 41.11 -4.81
N ARG A 37 -21.15 40.02 -4.51
CA ARG A 37 -21.72 38.84 -3.84
C ARG A 37 -22.04 39.23 -2.39
N ARG A 38 -23.23 39.79 -2.22
CA ARG A 38 -23.89 40.00 -0.95
C ARG A 38 -24.38 38.63 -0.45
N GLN A 39 -24.15 38.39 0.84
CA GLN A 39 -24.93 37.49 1.69
C GLN A 39 -24.77 35.99 1.43
N PHE A 40 -23.82 35.35 2.12
CA PHE A 40 -24.18 34.18 2.94
C PHE A 40 -23.05 33.86 3.94
N ARG A 41 -23.12 34.46 5.13
CA ARG A 41 -22.08 34.31 6.17
C ARG A 41 -22.15 32.98 6.94
N TRP A 42 -23.04 32.06 6.54
CA TRP A 42 -23.25 30.77 7.23
C TRP A 42 -23.16 29.54 6.29
N THR A 43 -22.99 29.71 4.98
CA THR A 43 -22.70 28.59 4.05
C THR A 43 -21.21 28.35 3.88
N GLY A 44 -20.35 29.33 4.22
CA GLY A 44 -18.91 29.12 4.23
C GLY A 44 -18.50 27.98 5.16
N LEU A 45 -19.18 27.82 6.30
CA LEU A 45 -18.90 26.76 7.24
C LEU A 45 -19.35 25.38 6.71
N ALA A 46 -20.55 25.30 6.11
CA ALA A 46 -21.03 24.06 5.50
C ALA A 46 -20.17 23.65 4.28
N LEU A 47 -19.74 24.62 3.47
CA LEU A 47 -18.87 24.36 2.31
C LEU A 47 -17.47 23.93 2.76
N ALA A 48 -16.93 24.55 3.82
CA ALA A 48 -15.66 24.14 4.42
C ALA A 48 -15.75 22.76 5.05
N ALA A 49 -16.85 22.42 5.72
CA ALA A 49 -17.09 21.08 6.26
C ALA A 49 -17.20 20.04 5.14
N SER A 50 -17.93 20.31 4.06
CA SER A 50 -18.00 19.41 2.90
C SER A 50 -16.64 19.25 2.21
N LEU A 51 -15.86 20.33 2.07
CA LEU A 51 -14.51 20.26 1.51
C LEU A 51 -13.54 19.52 2.44
N ALA A 52 -13.65 19.69 3.77
CA ALA A 52 -12.87 18.96 4.74
C ALA A 52 -13.24 17.47 4.79
N LEU A 53 -14.51 17.14 4.61
CA LEU A 53 -15.01 15.77 4.58
C LEU A 53 -14.59 15.08 3.27
N VAL A 54 -14.68 15.76 2.13
CA VAL A 54 -14.14 15.27 0.85
C VAL A 54 -12.61 15.16 0.90
N ALA A 55 -11.91 16.14 1.48
CA ALA A 55 -10.45 16.08 1.63
C ALA A 55 -10.02 14.95 2.57
N GLY A 56 -10.75 14.72 3.67
CA GLY A 56 -10.55 13.60 4.58
C GLY A 56 -10.82 12.26 3.91
N LEU A 57 -11.92 12.15 3.16
CA LEU A 57 -12.26 10.95 2.40
C LEU A 57 -11.22 10.67 1.31
N VAL A 58 -10.78 11.71 0.59
CA VAL A 58 -9.70 11.59 -0.41
C VAL A 58 -8.40 11.20 0.26
N TRP A 59 -8.06 11.74 1.43
CA TRP A 59 -6.85 11.38 2.17
C TRP A 59 -6.88 9.94 2.70
N GLN A 60 -8.05 9.48 3.15
CA GLN A 60 -8.30 8.09 3.58
C GLN A 60 -8.30 7.10 2.41
N LEU A 61 -8.76 7.54 1.24
CA LEU A 61 -8.79 6.77 0.00
C LEU A 61 -7.52 6.95 -0.84
N ARG A 62 -6.55 7.77 -0.43
CA ARG A 62 -5.26 7.81 -1.13
C ARG A 62 -4.62 6.45 -0.90
N PRO A 63 -4.44 5.61 -1.94
CA PRO A 63 -3.55 4.49 -1.79
C PRO A 63 -2.23 5.10 -1.33
N ALA A 64 -1.71 4.63 -0.19
CA ALA A 64 -0.34 4.89 0.16
C ALA A 64 0.45 4.59 -1.11
N ARG A 65 1.14 5.58 -1.67
CA ARG A 65 2.10 5.30 -2.75
C ARG A 65 3.18 4.47 -2.08
N GLY A 66 2.96 3.15 -2.07
CA GLY A 66 3.85 2.17 -1.52
C GLY A 66 5.19 2.28 -2.22
N ASP A 67 6.25 1.96 -1.51
CA ASP A 67 7.54 1.74 -2.15
C ASP A 67 7.39 0.45 -2.98
N PRO A 68 7.50 0.50 -4.33
CA PRO A 68 7.31 -0.67 -5.18
C PRO A 68 8.29 -1.80 -4.84
N ILE A 69 9.45 -1.49 -4.25
CA ILE A 69 10.40 -2.50 -3.78
C ILE A 69 9.87 -3.19 -2.51
N ALA A 70 9.23 -2.45 -1.61
CA ALA A 70 8.62 -3.01 -0.41
C ALA A 70 7.44 -3.92 -0.77
N ASP A 71 6.63 -3.52 -1.74
CA ASP A 71 5.49 -4.31 -2.23
C ASP A 71 5.97 -5.63 -2.87
N LEU A 72 6.99 -5.59 -3.73
CA LEU A 72 7.58 -6.80 -4.31
C LEU A 72 8.21 -7.72 -3.25
N ARG A 73 8.84 -7.15 -2.21
CA ARG A 73 9.38 -7.93 -1.10
C ARG A 73 8.26 -8.62 -0.32
N ALA A 74 7.19 -7.90 -0.01
CA ALA A 74 6.02 -8.45 0.65
C ALA A 74 5.43 -9.64 -0.13
N ASP A 75 5.25 -9.49 -1.45
CA ASP A 75 4.78 -10.57 -2.31
C ASP A 75 5.70 -11.79 -2.29
N LEU A 76 7.02 -11.59 -2.34
CA LEU A 76 8.00 -12.68 -2.30
C LEU A 76 7.98 -13.42 -0.96
N VAL A 77 7.95 -12.68 0.15
CA VAL A 77 7.89 -13.26 1.50
C VAL A 77 6.59 -14.04 1.68
N GLN A 78 5.46 -13.51 1.21
CA GLN A 78 4.16 -14.19 1.25
C GLN A 78 4.19 -15.51 0.47
N ARG A 79 4.73 -15.52 -0.75
CA ARG A 79 4.88 -16.75 -1.55
C ARG A 79 5.77 -17.78 -0.85
N GLN A 80 6.87 -17.33 -0.22
CA GLN A 80 7.75 -18.22 0.54
C GLN A 80 7.05 -18.82 1.76
N ALA A 81 6.21 -18.03 2.45
CA ALA A 81 5.43 -18.51 3.58
C ALA A 81 4.42 -19.59 3.16
N GLU A 82 3.72 -19.38 2.05
CA GLU A 82 2.79 -20.36 1.48
C GLU A 82 3.48 -21.66 1.09
N ALA A 83 4.64 -21.58 0.44
CA ALA A 83 5.46 -22.74 0.11
C ALA A 83 5.90 -23.51 1.36
N LEU A 84 6.37 -22.81 2.40
CA LEU A 84 6.76 -23.43 3.68
C LEU A 84 5.61 -24.16 4.36
N VAL A 85 4.39 -23.60 4.32
CA VAL A 85 3.19 -24.25 4.87
C VAL A 85 2.90 -25.55 4.13
N ALA A 86 2.93 -25.52 2.79
CA ALA A 86 2.67 -26.70 1.97
C ALA A 86 3.72 -27.81 2.20
N GLU A 87 5.01 -27.46 2.27
CA GLU A 87 6.10 -28.38 2.58
C GLU A 87 5.93 -29.03 3.95
N TYR A 88 5.57 -28.24 4.95
CA TYR A 88 5.35 -28.71 6.30
C TYR A 88 4.15 -29.67 6.41
N GLU A 89 3.02 -29.33 5.79
CA GLU A 89 1.85 -30.19 5.76
C GLU A 89 2.11 -31.50 5.00
N ALA A 90 2.96 -31.46 3.96
CA ALA A 90 3.43 -32.68 3.30
C ALA A 90 4.28 -33.55 4.24
N ALA A 91 5.27 -32.96 4.91
CA ALA A 91 6.13 -33.67 5.86
C ALA A 91 5.33 -34.28 7.03
N LEU A 92 4.27 -33.62 7.49
CA LEU A 92 3.41 -34.15 8.55
C LEU A 92 2.59 -35.35 8.10
N ARG A 93 2.08 -35.34 6.87
CA ARG A 93 1.34 -36.49 6.30
C ARG A 93 2.22 -37.74 6.22
N GLU A 94 3.52 -37.58 5.97
CA GLU A 94 4.46 -38.70 6.01
C GLU A 94 4.66 -39.29 7.41
N LEU A 95 4.47 -38.46 8.45
CA LEU A 95 4.66 -38.84 9.86
C LEU A 95 3.36 -39.21 10.58
N GLU A 96 2.21 -39.04 9.94
CA GLU A 96 0.86 -39.20 10.56
C GLU A 96 0.59 -40.62 11.07
N ALA A 97 1.24 -41.63 10.49
CA ALA A 97 1.12 -43.02 10.93
C ALA A 97 1.79 -43.32 12.28
N VAL A 98 2.57 -42.38 12.83
CA VAL A 98 3.29 -42.55 14.10
C VAL A 98 2.43 -42.02 15.26
N PRO A 99 2.10 -42.86 16.26
CA PRO A 99 1.42 -42.40 17.46
C PRO A 99 2.27 -41.39 18.23
N VAL A 100 1.69 -40.23 18.54
CA VAL A 100 2.34 -39.20 19.37
C VAL A 100 2.12 -39.54 20.85
N PRO A 101 3.17 -39.61 21.68
CA PRO A 101 3.04 -39.78 23.12
C PRO A 101 2.21 -38.65 23.75
N PRO A 102 1.28 -38.96 24.68
CA PRO A 102 0.39 -37.96 25.26
C PRO A 102 1.15 -36.87 26.05
N GLU A 103 2.35 -37.15 26.54
CA GLU A 103 3.21 -36.19 27.24
C GLU A 103 3.73 -35.09 26.32
N LEU A 104 3.87 -35.36 25.02
CA LEU A 104 4.37 -34.42 24.02
C LEU A 104 3.27 -33.60 23.35
N ALA A 105 2.01 -34.06 23.42
CA ALA A 105 0.85 -33.36 22.87
C ALA A 105 0.78 -31.86 23.23
N PRO A 106 0.87 -31.44 24.51
CA PRO A 106 0.77 -30.02 24.86
C PRO A 106 1.92 -29.17 24.29
N ALA A 107 3.12 -29.75 24.15
CA ALA A 107 4.26 -29.05 23.57
C ALA A 107 4.08 -28.86 22.05
N LEU A 108 3.51 -29.84 21.35
CA LEU A 108 3.20 -29.74 19.92
C LEU A 108 2.07 -28.73 19.67
N ASP A 109 1.00 -28.77 20.48
CA ASP A 109 -0.11 -27.81 20.40
C ASP A 109 0.37 -26.37 20.57
N THR A 110 1.30 -26.14 21.49
CA THR A 110 1.92 -24.82 21.71
C THR A 110 2.67 -24.33 20.47
N LEU A 111 3.38 -25.23 19.77
CA LEU A 111 4.10 -24.90 18.55
C LEU A 111 3.16 -24.62 17.38
N ASP A 112 2.06 -25.36 17.27
CA ASP A 112 1.03 -25.15 16.25
C ASP A 112 0.30 -23.82 16.46
N ALA A 113 -0.05 -23.49 17.70
CA ALA A 113 -0.59 -22.18 18.07
C ALA A 113 0.40 -21.05 17.74
N SER A 114 1.68 -21.22 18.09
CA SER A 114 2.74 -20.24 17.76
C SER A 114 2.89 -20.04 16.25
N ALA A 115 2.83 -21.12 15.46
CA ALA A 115 2.90 -21.03 14.01
C ALA A 115 1.70 -20.27 13.41
N LEU A 116 0.50 -20.50 13.95
CA LEU A 116 -0.72 -19.79 13.56
C LEU A 116 -0.60 -18.29 13.86
N GLU A 117 -0.08 -17.91 15.03
CA GLU A 117 0.17 -16.51 15.39
C GLU A 117 1.17 -15.83 14.46
N ILE A 118 2.30 -16.50 14.16
CA ILE A 118 3.31 -15.97 13.24
C ILE A 118 2.71 -15.77 11.84
N ARG A 119 1.90 -16.71 11.35
CA ARG A 119 1.21 -16.58 10.05
C ARG A 119 0.23 -15.40 10.03
N ARG A 120 -0.52 -15.19 11.12
CA ARG A 120 -1.42 -14.02 11.24
C ARG A 120 -0.64 -12.71 11.25
N ALA A 121 0.47 -12.65 11.98
CA ALA A 121 1.34 -11.48 11.99
C ALA A 121 1.94 -11.22 10.59
N LEU A 122 2.35 -12.26 9.89
CA LEU A 122 2.87 -12.14 8.52
C LEU A 122 1.79 -11.66 7.53
N ALA A 123 0.53 -12.08 7.70
CA ALA A 123 -0.57 -11.57 6.88
C ALA A 123 -0.88 -10.09 7.13
N GLN A 124 -0.55 -9.57 8.31
CA GLN A 124 -0.67 -8.14 8.64
C GLN A 124 0.54 -7.35 8.11
N ASP A 125 1.74 -7.90 8.29
CA ASP A 125 3.02 -7.27 7.90
C ASP A 125 3.86 -8.22 7.01
N PRO A 126 3.52 -8.38 5.71
CA PRO A 126 4.15 -9.36 4.83
C PRO A 126 5.60 -9.04 4.47
N GLY A 127 6.09 -7.83 4.72
CA GLY A 127 7.48 -7.44 4.44
C GLY A 127 8.51 -7.91 5.48
N GLU A 128 8.06 -8.46 6.62
CA GLU A 128 8.91 -8.80 7.77
C GLU A 128 9.60 -10.17 7.62
N VAL A 129 10.79 -10.17 7.02
CA VAL A 129 11.62 -11.38 6.83
C VAL A 129 11.89 -12.12 8.15
N ARG A 130 11.99 -11.39 9.27
CA ARG A 130 12.21 -12.00 10.60
C ARG A 130 11.07 -12.94 11.01
N LEU A 131 9.82 -12.61 10.64
CA LEU A 131 8.66 -13.46 10.92
C LEU A 131 8.71 -14.75 10.10
N LEU A 132 9.15 -14.67 8.84
CA LEU A 132 9.37 -15.85 8.00
C LEU A 132 10.42 -16.79 8.61
N ASP A 133 11.55 -16.26 9.07
CA ASP A 133 12.57 -17.05 9.76
C ASP A 133 12.04 -17.68 11.05
N GLN A 134 11.22 -16.94 11.79
CA GLN A 134 10.58 -17.44 13.01
C GLN A 134 9.61 -18.59 12.69
N LEU A 135 8.84 -18.49 11.60
CA LEU A 135 7.95 -19.54 11.13
C LEU A 135 8.74 -20.82 10.80
N ARG A 136 9.81 -20.69 10.01
CA ARG A 136 10.68 -21.83 9.63
C ARG A 136 11.28 -22.52 10.86
N ARG A 137 11.78 -21.77 11.84
CA ARG A 137 12.31 -22.33 13.10
C ARG A 137 11.24 -23.08 13.89
N THR A 138 10.01 -22.56 13.92
CA THR A 138 8.89 -23.18 14.64
C THR A 138 8.51 -24.52 14.00
N TYR A 139 8.41 -24.58 12.67
CA TYR A 139 8.16 -25.82 11.94
C TYR A 139 9.27 -26.85 12.09
N ALA A 140 10.54 -26.44 11.98
CA ALA A 140 11.67 -27.34 12.22
C ALA A 140 11.64 -27.92 13.63
N ARG A 141 11.30 -27.11 14.65
CA ARG A 141 11.17 -27.59 16.03
C ARG A 141 10.03 -28.58 16.20
N ARG A 142 8.84 -28.34 15.62
CA ARG A 142 7.74 -29.31 15.66
C ARG A 142 8.14 -30.62 15.00
N LEU A 143 8.67 -30.57 13.77
CA LEU A 143 9.08 -31.76 13.02
C LEU A 143 10.13 -32.57 13.79
N SER A 144 11.15 -31.93 14.36
CA SER A 144 12.16 -32.63 15.18
C SER A 144 11.60 -33.23 16.48
N LEU A 145 10.53 -32.66 17.06
CA LEU A 145 9.83 -33.26 18.19
C LEU A 145 9.03 -34.48 17.77
N THR A 146 8.27 -34.39 16.68
CA THR A 146 7.52 -35.52 16.10
C THR A 146 8.43 -36.66 15.68
N GLN A 147 9.57 -36.37 15.03
CA GLN A 147 10.56 -37.38 14.65
C GLN A 147 11.19 -38.05 15.87
N ARG A 148 11.50 -37.30 16.94
CA ARG A 148 12.01 -37.90 18.18
C ARG A 148 10.97 -38.77 18.86
N ALA A 149 9.69 -38.40 18.79
CA ALA A 149 8.59 -39.23 19.26
C ALA A 149 8.43 -40.52 18.44
N ALA A 150 8.80 -40.49 17.16
CA ALA A 150 8.76 -41.66 16.28
C ALA A 150 9.93 -42.64 16.49
N LEU A 151 11.08 -42.12 16.92
CA LEU A 151 12.33 -42.88 17.05
C LEU A 151 12.66 -43.31 18.49
N GLY A 152 11.97 -42.75 19.48
CA GLY A 152 12.13 -43.06 20.90
C GLY A 152 11.07 -44.03 21.39
#